data_AF-A0A4Y2EWM6-F1
#
_entry.id   AF-A0A4Y2EWM6-F1
#
_cell.length_a   1.000
_cell.length_b   1.000
_cell.length_c   1.000
_cell.angle_alpha   90.00
_cell.angle_beta   90.00
_cell.angle_gamma   90.00
#
_symmetry.space_group_name_H-M   'P 1'
#
loop_
_entity.id
_entity.type
_entity.pdbx_description
1 polymer ?
#
loop_
_entity_poly.entity_id
_entity_poly.type
_entity_poly.pdbx_seq_one_letter_code
_entity_poly.pdbx_strand_id
1 'polypeptide(L)'
;MPSARRTVAPSCTAGHTQAGGGGIMIWGSLSWAAVGPVVVVEQTMKAVNYLNIIADQLHPYMAFVFPTGNGIFQQDNVPCHKASIVLE
;
A
#
# COMPACT_ATOMS: atom_id res chain seq x y z
N MET A 1 23.20 16.21 -38.76
CA MET A 1 22.33 17.15 -38.02
C MET A 1 21.97 16.52 -36.69
N PRO A 2 22.54 16.94 -35.55
CA PRO A 2 22.15 16.39 -34.26
C PRO A 2 20.77 16.95 -33.85
N SER A 3 19.87 16.06 -33.44
CA SER A 3 18.53 16.39 -32.95
C SER A 3 18.64 17.21 -31.66
N ALA A 4 18.15 18.45 -31.69
CA ALA A 4 18.13 19.34 -30.54
C ALA A 4 17.23 18.77 -29.42
N ARG A 5 17.82 18.36 -28.30
CA ARG A 5 17.09 18.09 -27.06
C ARG A 5 16.63 19.44 -26.51
N ARG A 6 15.32 19.73 -26.55
CA ARG A 6 14.77 20.92 -25.87
C ARG A 6 14.93 20.75 -24.36
N THR A 7 15.87 21.49 -23.79
CA THR A 7 15.96 21.69 -22.35
C THR A 7 14.95 22.78 -21.98
N VAL A 8 13.82 22.39 -21.40
CA VAL A 8 12.83 23.34 -20.86
C VAL A 8 13.44 24.00 -19.64
N ALA A 9 13.53 25.35 -19.66
CA ALA A 9 14.02 26.11 -18.52
C ALA A 9 13.02 26.00 -17.35
N PRO A 10 13.48 25.80 -16.11
CA PRO A 10 12.59 25.60 -14.95
C PRO A 10 11.66 26.80 -14.68
N SER A 11 11.97 27.98 -15.22
CA SER A 11 11.18 29.21 -15.12
C SER A 11 9.85 29.20 -15.88
N CYS A 12 9.56 28.17 -16.69
CA CYS A 12 8.31 28.07 -17.47
C CYS A 12 7.39 26.93 -16.98
N THR A 13 7.66 26.36 -15.82
CA THR A 13 6.87 25.23 -15.29
C THR A 13 5.67 25.76 -14.52
N ALA A 14 4.46 25.44 -14.96
CA ALA A 14 3.26 25.68 -14.17
C ALA A 14 3.30 24.80 -12.90
N GLY A 15 2.75 25.31 -11.79
CA GLY A 15 2.65 24.51 -10.57
C GLY A 15 1.80 23.25 -10.82
N HIS A 16 2.42 22.07 -10.72
CA HIS A 16 1.73 20.79 -10.76
C HIS A 16 1.83 20.13 -9.39
N THR A 17 0.71 19.66 -8.83
CA THR A 17 0.68 18.89 -7.57
C THR A 17 1.31 17.50 -7.74
N GLN A 18 1.33 16.97 -8.96
CA GLN A 18 1.89 15.64 -9.27
C GLN A 18 2.73 15.70 -10.56
N ALA A 19 3.90 15.06 -10.53
CA ALA A 19 4.72 14.86 -11.72
C ALA A 19 4.19 13.70 -12.58
N GLY A 20 4.47 13.72 -13.89
CA GLY A 20 3.99 12.70 -14.84
C GLY A 20 4.54 11.28 -14.67
N GLY A 21 5.37 11.03 -13.63
CA GLY A 21 6.01 9.73 -13.38
C GLY A 21 5.10 8.66 -12.75
N GLY A 22 3.83 8.96 -12.48
CA GLY A 22 2.89 8.04 -11.84
C GLY A 22 3.10 7.92 -10.32
N GLY A 23 2.61 6.82 -9.74
CA GLY A 23 2.73 6.53 -8.31
C GLY A 23 2.65 5.01 -8.05
N ILE A 24 3.23 4.57 -6.93
CA ILE A 24 3.18 3.18 -6.47
C ILE A 24 2.23 3.12 -5.28
N MET A 25 1.32 2.15 -5.29
CA MET A 25 0.48 1.85 -4.14
C MET A 25 1.15 0.76 -3.29
N ILE A 26 1.23 1.00 -2.00
CA ILE A 26 1.84 0.07 -1.04
C ILE A 26 0.83 -0.17 0.07
N TRP A 27 0.68 -1.42 0.47
CA TRP A 27 0.04 -1.80 1.72
C TRP A 27 1.13 -2.14 2.75
N GLY A 28 0.93 -1.73 4.00
CA GLY A 28 1.82 -2.15 5.06
C GLY A 28 1.14 -2.14 6.42
N SER A 29 1.76 -2.81 7.38
CA SER A 29 1.30 -2.82 8.77
C SER A 29 2.43 -2.49 9.73
N LEU A 30 2.08 -1.96 10.90
CA LEU A 30 3.01 -1.58 11.93
C LEU A 30 2.39 -1.89 13.29
N SER A 31 3.25 -2.29 14.22
CA SER A 31 2.89 -2.47 15.62
C SER A 31 3.92 -1.78 16.50
N TRP A 32 3.63 -1.70 17.81
CA TRP A 32 4.61 -1.24 18.79
C TRP A 32 5.85 -2.15 18.87
N ALA A 33 5.73 -3.42 18.48
CA ALA A 33 6.79 -4.42 18.58
C ALA A 33 7.72 -4.41 17.34
N ALA A 34 7.15 -4.24 16.14
CA ALA A 34 7.90 -4.26 14.89
C ALA A 34 7.13 -3.62 13.74
N VAL A 35 7.87 -3.24 12.69
CA VAL A 35 7.34 -2.99 11.35
C VAL A 35 6.90 -4.32 10.76
N GLY A 36 5.64 -4.38 10.32
CA GLY A 36 5.05 -5.56 9.70
C GLY A 36 5.30 -5.63 8.20
N PRO A 37 4.59 -6.53 7.50
CA PRO A 37 4.75 -6.72 6.06
C PRO A 37 4.52 -5.43 5.27
N VAL A 38 5.25 -5.28 4.18
CA VAL A 38 5.10 -4.20 3.19
C VAL A 38 4.95 -4.85 1.82
N VAL A 39 3.83 -4.59 1.16
CA VAL A 39 3.43 -5.23 -0.10
C VAL A 39 3.16 -4.16 -1.15
N VAL A 40 3.77 -4.30 -2.32
CA VAL A 40 3.43 -3.47 -3.48
C VAL A 40 2.10 -3.96 -4.05
N VAL A 41 1.16 -3.03 -4.22
CA VAL A 41 -0.17 -3.32 -4.77
C VAL A 41 -0.17 -2.86 -6.22
N GLU A 42 -0.48 -3.77 -7.13
CA GLU A 42 -0.62 -3.42 -8.53
C GLU A 42 -1.81 -2.48 -8.73
N GLN A 43 -1.52 -1.25 -9.17
CA GLN A 43 -2.48 -0.20 -9.49
C GLN A 43 -3.37 0.23 -8.30
N THR A 44 -4.51 -0.42 -8.11
CA THR A 44 -5.56 -0.04 -7.15
C THR A 44 -5.95 -1.25 -6.33
N MET A 45 -6.03 -1.05 -5.00
CA MET A 45 -6.44 -2.09 -4.09
C MET A 45 -7.89 -2.53 -4.36
N LYS A 46 -8.03 -3.80 -4.72
CA LYS A 46 -9.32 -4.51 -4.81
C LYS A 46 -9.52 -5.37 -3.57
N ALA A 47 -10.77 -5.71 -3.27
CA ALA A 47 -11.11 -6.59 -2.15
C ALA A 47 -10.34 -7.91 -2.16
N VAL A 48 -10.19 -8.55 -3.33
CA VAL A 48 -9.43 -9.81 -3.47
C VAL A 48 -7.93 -9.63 -3.15
N ASN A 49 -7.32 -8.54 -3.61
CA ASN A 49 -5.92 -8.24 -3.32
C ASN A 49 -5.72 -8.04 -1.82
N TYR A 50 -6.66 -7.32 -1.20
CA TYR A 50 -6.67 -7.10 0.24
C TYR A 50 -6.78 -8.42 1.01
N LEU A 51 -7.73 -9.29 0.67
CA LEU A 51 -7.90 -10.61 1.31
C LEU A 51 -6.64 -11.47 1.20
N ASN A 52 -5.99 -11.49 0.03
CA ASN A 52 -4.73 -12.23 -0.15
C ASN A 52 -3.62 -11.67 0.75
N ILE A 53 -3.49 -10.34 0.85
CA ILE A 53 -2.51 -9.71 1.75
C ILE A 53 -2.79 -10.08 3.21
N ILE A 54 -4.05 -10.08 3.62
CA ILE A 54 -4.44 -10.43 4.98
C ILE A 54 -4.12 -11.91 5.28
N ALA A 55 -4.49 -12.83 4.39
CA ALA A 55 -4.26 -14.26 4.57
C ALA A 55 -2.77 -14.62 4.51
N ASP A 56 -2.06 -14.13 3.49
CA ASP A 56 -0.70 -14.60 3.18
C ASP A 56 0.38 -13.84 3.96
N GLN A 57 0.10 -12.59 4.37
CA GLN A 57 1.11 -11.72 4.99
C GLN A 57 0.76 -11.35 6.42
N LEU A 58 -0.45 -10.82 6.66
CA LEU A 58 -0.80 -10.30 7.98
C LEU A 58 -1.04 -11.41 9.01
N HIS A 59 -1.80 -12.46 8.67
CA HIS A 59 -2.10 -13.55 9.62
C HIS A 59 -0.83 -14.23 10.15
N PRO A 60 0.13 -14.66 9.30
CA PRO A 60 1.39 -15.24 9.78
C PRO A 60 2.19 -14.26 10.63
N TYR A 61 2.22 -12.97 10.25
CA TYR A 61 2.89 -11.93 11.03
C TYR A 61 2.26 -11.76 12.42
N MET A 62 0.93 -11.71 12.49
CA MET A 62 0.19 -11.59 13.76
C MET A 62 0.42 -12.81 14.66
N ALA A 63 0.40 -14.02 14.10
CA ALA A 63 0.70 -15.25 14.85
C ALA A 63 2.15 -15.26 15.39
N PHE A 64 3.09 -14.70 14.64
CA PHE A 64 4.49 -14.61 15.05
C PHE A 64 4.74 -13.55 16.13
N VAL A 65 4.20 -12.33 15.95
CA VAL A 65 4.44 -11.19 16.86
C VAL A 65 3.53 -11.22 18.09
N PHE A 66 2.31 -11.76 17.96
CA PHE A 66 1.31 -11.86 19.01
C PHE A 66 0.87 -13.33 19.21
N PRO A 67 1.78 -14.24 19.61
CA PRO A 67 1.51 -15.68 19.65
C PRO A 67 0.44 -16.09 20.66
N THR A 68 0.11 -15.21 21.61
CA THR A 68 -0.98 -15.41 22.58
C THR A 68 -2.34 -14.90 22.08
N GLY A 69 -2.40 -14.36 20.85
CA GLY A 69 -3.63 -13.84 20.25
C GLY A 69 -4.09 -12.50 20.83
N ASN A 70 -3.21 -11.75 21.51
CA ASN A 70 -3.53 -10.44 22.07
C ASN A 70 -3.39 -9.27 21.08
N GLY A 71 -3.00 -9.55 19.84
CA GLY A 71 -2.87 -8.55 18.79
C GLY A 71 -4.23 -8.09 18.28
N ILE A 72 -4.45 -6.77 18.24
CA ILE A 72 -5.66 -6.16 17.66
C ILE A 72 -5.30 -5.55 16.32
N PHE A 73 -6.02 -5.94 15.27
CA PHE A 73 -5.86 -5.36 13.94
C PHE A 73 -6.76 -4.14 13.78
N GLN A 74 -6.16 -3.00 13.40
CA GLN A 74 -6.86 -1.76 13.09
C GLN A 74 -6.64 -1.39 11.63
N GLN A 75 -7.71 -0.97 10.97
CA GLN A 75 -7.70 -0.45 9.61
C GLN A 75 -8.72 0.68 9.44
N ASP A 76 -8.65 1.38 8.31
CA ASP A 76 -9.63 2.40 7.92
C ASP A 76 -10.92 1.78 7.32
N ASN A 77 -11.86 2.64 6.93
CA ASN A 77 -13.23 2.25 6.59
C ASN A 77 -13.48 2.13 5.07
N VAL A 78 -12.44 2.03 4.25
CA VAL A 78 -12.58 2.04 2.78
C VAL A 78 -13.34 0.81 2.28
N PRO A 79 -14.12 0.91 1.19
CA PRO A 79 -14.99 -0.17 0.74
C PRO A 79 -14.28 -1.51 0.46
N CYS A 80 -13.03 -1.48 -0.03
CA CYS A 80 -12.25 -2.69 -0.27
C CYS A 80 -11.91 -3.48 1.01
N HIS A 81 -11.84 -2.81 2.16
CA HIS A 81 -11.53 -3.40 3.46
C HIS A 81 -12.78 -3.94 4.19
N LYS A 82 -13.97 -3.54 3.73
CA LYS A 82 -15.27 -4.02 4.24
C LYS A 82 -15.80 -5.25 3.52
N ALA A 83 -15.05 -5.80 2.56
CA ALA A 83 -15.43 -7.02 1.89
C ALA A 83 -15.59 -8.11 2.95
N SER A 84 -16.84 -8.36 3.33
CA SER A 84 -17.22 -9.25 4.41
C SER A 84 -16.80 -10.67 4.04
N ILE A 85 -15.68 -11.11 4.59
CA ILE A 85 -15.53 -12.49 5.05
C ILE A 85 -15.33 -12.37 6.56
N VAL A 86 -16.47 -12.17 7.23
CA VAL A 86 -16.65 -12.40 8.65
C VAL A 86 -16.66 -13.92 8.87
N LEU A 87 -15.84 -14.37 9.82
CA LEU A 87 -15.78 -15.71 10.43
C LEU A 87 -15.28 -16.87 9.56
N GLU A 88 -14.08 -17.37 9.90
CA GLU A 88 -13.99 -18.63 10.66
C GLU A 88 -13.15 -18.37 11.92
#